data_AF-A0A6M4A4S7-F1
#
_entry.id   AF-A0A6M4A4S7-F1
#
_cell.length_a   1.000
_cell.length_b   1.000
_cell.length_c   1.000
_cell.angle_alpha   90.00
_cell.angle_beta   90.00
_cell.angle_gamma   90.00
#
_symmetry.space_group_name_H-M   'P 1'
#
loop_
_entity.id
_entity.type
_entity.pdbx_description
1 polymer ?
#
loop_
_entity_poly.entity_id
_entity_poly.type
_entity_poly.pdbx_seq_one_letter_code
_entity_poly.pdbx_strand_id
1 'polypeptide(L)'
;MTIANWCVLAACMLPVLTIGLAKANSAKLAPNAGRYDNTNPREWAKGLSGWQQRASAAQNNGFEALPLLSLQCYWHSSHTPTRAVSIP
;
A
#
# COMPACT_ATOMS: atom_id res chain seq x y z
N MET A 1 -15.61 5.80 16.02
CA MET A 1 -14.50 5.75 15.05
C MET A 1 -15.05 6.17 13.69
N THR A 2 -14.47 7.17 13.03
CA THR A 2 -14.96 7.70 11.75
C THR A 2 -14.54 6.78 10.59
N ILE A 3 -15.33 6.76 9.51
CA ILE A 3 -14.99 5.98 8.31
C ILE A 3 -13.67 6.43 7.69
N ALA A 4 -13.32 7.70 7.85
CA ALA A 4 -12.04 8.27 7.43
C ALA A 4 -10.82 7.56 8.07
N ASN A 5 -10.89 7.18 9.36
CA ASN A 5 -9.81 6.46 10.02
C ASN A 5 -9.60 5.06 9.39
N TRP A 6 -10.69 4.39 8.99
CA TRP A 6 -10.63 3.11 8.29
C TRP A 6 -10.06 3.24 6.87
N CYS A 7 -10.39 4.33 6.16
CA CYS A 7 -9.83 4.62 4.84
C CYS A 7 -8.31 4.83 4.90
N VAL A 8 -7.82 5.57 5.89
CA VAL A 8 -6.37 5.80 6.08
C VAL A 8 -5.66 4.49 6.44
N LEU A 9 -6.26 3.66 7.30
CA LEU A 9 -5.71 2.34 7.62
C LEU A 9 -5.62 1.43 6.39
N ALA A 10 -6.70 1.35 5.60
CA ALA A 10 -6.72 0.56 4.37
C ALA A 10 -5.69 1.05 3.35
N ALA A 11 -5.56 2.37 3.21
CA ALA A 11 -4.56 2.98 2.33
C ALA A 11 -3.14 2.60 2.73
N CYS A 12 -2.80 2.65 4.03
CA CYS A 12 -1.47 2.28 4.52
C CYS A 12 -1.18 0.77 4.36
N MET A 13 -2.19 -0.09 4.45
CA MET A 13 -2.01 -1.54 4.27
C MET A 13 -1.77 -1.94 2.80
N LEU A 14 -2.40 -1.25 1.85
CA LEU A 14 -2.34 -1.58 0.43
C LEU A 14 -0.90 -1.71 -0.14
N PRO A 15 0.02 -0.75 0.04
CA PRO A 15 1.39 -0.84 -0.49
C PRO A 15 2.26 -1.90 0.22
N VAL A 16 1.91 -2.27 1.46
CA VAL A 16 2.59 -3.35 2.19
C VAL A 16 2.16 -4.71 1.62
N LEU A 17 0.88 -4.86 1.30
CA LEU A 17 0.34 -6.09 0.73
C LEU A 17 0.84 -6.33 -0.71
N THR A 18 0.93 -5.30 -1.55
CA THR A 18 1.39 -5.45 -2.94
C THR A 18 2.84 -5.96 -3.01
N ILE A 19 3.76 -5.35 -2.26
CA ILE A 19 5.15 -5.80 -2.21
C ILE A 19 5.29 -7.12 -1.43
N GLY A 20 4.46 -7.33 -0.41
CA GLY A 20 4.44 -8.56 0.38
C GLY A 20 4.09 -9.76 -0.49
N LEU A 21 3.13 -9.62 -1.40
CA LEU A 21 2.76 -10.65 -2.37
C LEU A 21 3.87 -10.90 -3.40
N ALA A 22 4.50 -9.83 -3.93
CA ALA A 22 5.66 -9.94 -4.82
C ALA A 22 6.79 -10.73 -4.16
N LYS A 23 7.12 -10.36 -2.92
CA LYS A 23 8.17 -10.97 -2.11
C LYS A 23 7.83 -12.41 -1.69
N ALA A 24 6.60 -12.71 -1.32
CA ALA A 24 6.16 -14.05 -0.98
C ALA A 24 6.21 -15.01 -2.19
N ASN A 25 5.95 -14.50 -3.40
CA ASN A 25 6.12 -15.29 -4.61
C ASN A 25 7.61 -15.49 -4.93
N SER A 26 8.43 -14.45 -4.84
CA SER A 26 9.89 -14.60 -4.97
C SER A 26 10.51 -15.48 -3.89
N ALA A 27 9.94 -15.57 -2.69
CA ALA A 27 10.39 -16.45 -1.63
C ALA A 27 10.12 -17.94 -1.92
N LYS A 28 9.17 -18.25 -2.82
CA LYS A 28 8.87 -19.62 -3.28
C LYS A 28 9.78 -20.08 -4.42
N LEU A 29 10.55 -19.18 -5.04
CA LEU A 29 11.50 -19.55 -6.09
C LEU A 29 12.75 -20.21 -5.49
N ALA A 30 13.34 -21.13 -6.25
CA ALA A 30 14.60 -21.77 -5.90
C ALA A 30 15.71 -20.72 -5.66
N PRO A 31 16.70 -20.99 -4.79
CA PRO A 31 17.78 -20.04 -4.47
C PRO A 31 18.47 -19.45 -5.71
N ASN A 32 18.62 -20.26 -6.77
CA ASN A 32 19.28 -19.86 -8.03
C ASN A 32 18.33 -19.23 -9.06
N ALA A 33 17.02 -19.13 -8.78
CA ALA A 33 16.01 -18.62 -9.70
C ALA A 33 15.55 -17.18 -9.35
N GLY A 34 16.27 -16.46 -8.49
CA GLY A 34 15.90 -15.10 -8.08
C GLY A 34 15.10 -15.04 -6.78
N ARG A 35 15.39 -15.95 -5.83
CA ARG A 35 14.85 -15.89 -4.47
C ARG A 35 15.17 -14.55 -3.82
N TYR A 36 14.26 -14.06 -2.98
CA TYR A 36 14.46 -12.82 -2.25
C TYR A 36 15.78 -12.83 -1.45
N ASP A 37 16.68 -11.88 -1.77
CA ASP A 37 17.95 -11.69 -1.08
C ASP A 37 17.88 -10.44 -0.18
N ASN A 38 18.14 -10.62 1.12
CA ASN A 38 18.20 -9.53 2.10
C ASN A 38 19.51 -8.73 2.02
N THR A 39 20.53 -9.27 1.35
CA THR A 39 21.87 -8.67 1.29
C THR A 39 21.88 -7.44 0.38
N ASN A 40 21.14 -7.50 -0.74
CA ASN A 40 21.04 -6.41 -1.71
C ASN A 40 19.59 -6.20 -2.19
N PRO A 41 18.71 -5.60 -1.35
CA PRO A 41 17.28 -5.47 -1.67
C PRO A 41 17.00 -4.61 -2.91
N ARG A 42 17.89 -3.66 -3.22
CA ARG A 42 17.73 -2.75 -4.37
C ARG A 42 18.06 -3.42 -5.70
N GLU A 43 19.04 -4.32 -5.71
CA GLU A 43 19.37 -5.14 -6.89
C GLU A 43 18.30 -6.20 -7.13
N TRP A 44 17.78 -6.83 -6.07
CA TRP A 44 16.63 -7.73 -6.17
C TRP A 44 15.40 -7.04 -6.80
N ALA A 45 15.11 -5.80 -6.39
CA ALA A 45 13.99 -5.03 -6.94
C ALA A 45 14.15 -4.73 -8.44
N LYS A 46 15.38 -4.52 -8.94
CA LYS A 46 15.66 -4.36 -10.38
C LYS A 46 15.49 -5.65 -11.17
N GLY A 47 15.68 -6.80 -10.53
CA GLY A 47 15.50 -8.12 -11.15
C GLY A 47 14.02 -8.56 -11.26
N LEU A 48 13.08 -7.82 -10.69
CA LEU A 48 11.64 -8.14 -10.78
C LEU A 48 11.14 -7.92 -12.20
N SER A 49 10.47 -8.93 -12.77
CA SER A 49 9.90 -8.85 -14.12
C SER A 49 8.42 -9.21 -14.14
N GLY A 50 7.72 -8.78 -15.19
CA GLY A 50 6.31 -9.12 -15.41
C GLY A 50 5.39 -8.59 -14.30
N TRP A 51 4.67 -9.48 -13.61
CA TRP A 51 3.68 -9.07 -12.61
C TRP A 51 4.31 -8.57 -11.30
N GLN A 52 5.52 -9.01 -10.96
CA GLN A 52 6.25 -8.55 -9.76
C GLN A 52 6.70 -7.10 -9.91
N GLN A 53 7.12 -6.72 -11.11
CA GLN A 53 7.44 -5.33 -11.44
C GLN A 53 6.20 -4.44 -11.33
N ARG A 54 5.03 -4.93 -11.78
CA ARG A 54 3.75 -4.23 -11.59
C ARG A 54 3.39 -4.06 -10.12
N ALA A 55 3.66 -5.05 -9.28
CA ALA A 55 3.46 -4.94 -7.83
C ALA A 55 4.41 -3.91 -7.18
N SER A 56 5.67 -3.85 -7.63
CA SER A 56 6.62 -2.80 -7.19
C SER A 56 6.18 -1.41 -7.63
N ALA A 57 5.67 -1.26 -8.86
CA ALA A 57 5.10 0.00 -9.34
C ALA A 57 3.85 0.40 -8.53
N ALA A 58 2.95 -0.55 -8.24
CA ALA A 58 1.76 -0.30 -7.42
C ALA A 58 2.11 0.12 -5.99
N GLN A 59 3.18 -0.45 -5.40
CA GLN A 59 3.69 0.01 -4.12
C GLN A 59 4.15 1.47 -4.20
N ASN A 60 4.96 1.83 -5.19
CA ASN A 60 5.51 3.18 -5.33
C ASN A 60 4.40 4.22 -5.56
N ASN A 61 3.45 3.90 -6.44
CA ASN A 61 2.25 4.72 -6.68
C ASN A 61 1.41 4.87 -5.41
N GLY A 62 1.30 3.79 -4.62
CA GLY A 62 0.63 3.82 -3.32
C GLY A 62 1.27 4.83 -2.38
N PHE A 63 2.60 4.82 -2.23
CA PHE A 63 3.31 5.78 -1.40
C PHE A 63 3.16 7.24 -1.85
N GLU A 64 3.10 7.48 -3.16
CA GLU A 64 2.86 8.81 -3.72
C GLU A 64 1.42 9.30 -3.48
N ALA A 65 0.43 8.40 -3.55
CA ALA A 65 -0.98 8.74 -3.35
C ALA A 65 -1.39 8.88 -1.87
N LEU A 66 -0.67 8.22 -0.94
CA LEU A 66 -0.95 8.24 0.50
C LEU A 66 -1.08 9.64 1.13
N PRO A 67 -0.15 10.60 0.91
CA PRO A 67 -0.26 11.93 1.51
C PRO A 67 -1.52 12.66 1.03
N LEU A 68 -1.85 12.56 -0.26
CA LEU A 68 -3.04 13.21 -0.81
C LEU A 68 -4.34 12.61 -0.26
N LEU A 69 -4.42 11.28 -0.17
CA LEU A 69 -5.60 10.59 0.35
C LEU A 69 -5.83 10.89 1.83
N SER A 70 -4.77 10.85 2.64
CA SER A 70 -4.85 11.14 4.08
C SER A 70 -5.23 12.59 4.37
N LEU A 71 -4.65 13.55 3.65
CA LEU A 71 -5.03 14.96 3.72
C LEU A 71 -6.49 15.17 3.33
N GLN A 72 -6.95 14.53 2.25
CA GLN A 72 -8.35 14.63 1.81
C GLN A 72 -9.32 14.01 2.83
N CYS A 73 -8.99 12.86 3.43
CA CYS A 73 -9.80 12.23 4.48
C CYS A 73 -9.87 13.08 5.75
N TYR A 74 -8.77 13.71 6.13
CA TYR A 74 -8.70 14.63 7.27
C TYR A 74 -9.49 15.92 7.00
N TRP A 75 -9.33 16.50 5.82
CA TRP A 75 -10.08 17.68 5.39
C TRP A 75 -11.59 17.41 5.33
N HIS A 76 -11.99 16.28 4.76
CA HIS A 76 -13.38 15.85 4.73
C HIS A 76 -13.95 15.67 6.15
N SER A 77 -13.18 15.07 7.07
CA SER A 77 -13.60 14.88 8.46
C SER A 77 -13.69 16.17 9.27
N SER A 78 -12.97 17.22 8.89
CA SER A 78 -13.01 18.54 9.55
C SER A 78 -14.09 19.46 8.98
N HIS A 79 -14.55 19.24 7.75
CA HIS A 79 -15.51 20.11 7.06
C HIS A 79 -16.87 19.46 6.80
N THR A 80 -17.06 18.18 7.14
CA THR A 80 -18.41 17.60 7.16
C THR A 80 -19.11 18.04 8.44
N PRO A 81 -20.13 18.91 8.39
CA PRO A 81 -21.00 19.10 9.55
C PRO A 81 -21.63 17.75 9.83
N THR A 82 -21.32 17.15 10.98
CA THR A 82 -22.08 16.03 11.51
C THR A 82 -23.52 16.53 11.60
N ARG A 83 -24.36 16.17 10.61
CA ARG A 83 -25.81 16.28 10.80
C ARG A 83 -26.09 15.39 12.00
N ALA A 84 -26.26 16.02 13.16
CA ALA A 84 -26.93 15.42 14.28
C ALA A 84 -28.28 14.99 13.74
N VAL A 85 -28.40 13.71 13.42
CA VAL A 85 -29.67 13.06 13.15
C VAL A 85 -30.36 13.00 14.50
N SER A 86 -31.00 14.12 14.87
CA SER A 86 -32.01 14.16 15.92
C SER A 86 -33.20 13.40 15.39
N ILE A 87 -33.23 12.09 15.63
CA ILE A 87 -34.40 11.26 15.43
C ILE A 87 -35.39 11.63 16.55
N PRO A 88 -36.65 11.98 16.25
CA PRO A 88 -37.68 12.24 17.26
C PRO A 88 -38.05 10.99 18.05
#